data_AF-A0AA37IJ33-F1
#
_entry.id   AF-A0AA37IJ33-F1
#
_cell.length_a   1.000
_cell.length_b   1.000
_cell.length_c   1.000
_cell.angle_alpha   90.00
_cell.angle_beta   90.00
_cell.angle_gamma   90.00
#
_symmetry.space_group_name_H-M   'P 1'
#
loop_
_entity.id
_entity.type
_entity.pdbx_description
1 polymer ?
#
loop_
_entity_poly.entity_id
_entity_poly.type
_entity_poly.pdbx_seq_one_letter_code
_entity_poly.pdbx_strand_id
1 'polypeptide(L)'
;MKTEGVKSLVQEVLASLPTPYTEHVIDEVFGAIQTSPAWNRRYDSLCDDLGKATVNAWGGYWIANALGKLGERQAPAKRSTLIGSYSLLDTDAVPSKRKPKEPEARKLVFDYFLARKADMPDEIRNYREELVLLVMDGKTTDEAFSTVFEFHMQDYESKKTRLESRVVIKRM
;
A
#
# COMPACT_ATOMS: atom_id res chain seq x y z
N MET A 1 9.59 -4.23 22.12
CA MET A 1 8.13 -4.01 22.05
C MET A 1 7.45 -5.26 22.63
N LYS A 2 6.31 -5.17 23.33
CA LYS A 2 5.67 -6.34 23.99
C LYS A 2 5.20 -7.44 23.02
N THR A 3 5.18 -7.19 21.71
CA THR A 3 4.67 -8.10 20.67
C THR A 3 5.75 -8.68 19.76
N GLU A 4 7.04 -8.54 20.12
CA GLU A 4 8.14 -9.07 19.31
C GLU A 4 8.08 -10.60 19.19
N GLY A 5 7.68 -11.31 20.24
CA GLY A 5 7.51 -12.76 20.20
C GLY A 5 6.45 -13.22 19.18
N VAL A 6 5.36 -12.45 19.04
CA VAL A 6 4.33 -12.69 18.01
C VAL A 6 4.90 -12.48 16.62
N LYS A 7 5.66 -11.41 16.41
CA LYS A 7 6.31 -11.10 15.15
C LYS A 7 7.30 -12.20 14.73
N SER A 8 8.17 -12.63 15.63
CA SER A 8 9.16 -13.68 15.34
C SER A 8 8.49 -15.00 14.97
N LEU A 9 7.47 -15.42 15.72
CA LEU A 9 6.71 -16.63 15.42
C LEU A 9 6.08 -16.57 14.03
N VAL A 10 5.41 -15.47 13.72
CA VAL A 10 4.73 -15.27 12.44
C VAL A 10 5.71 -15.25 11.27
N GLN A 11 6.85 -14.57 11.39
CA GLN A 11 7.85 -14.48 10.33
C GLN A 11 8.48 -15.85 10.05
N GLU A 12 8.76 -16.63 11.10
CA GLU A 12 9.27 -17.99 10.97
C GLU A 12 8.29 -18.90 10.22
N VAL A 13 7.01 -18.84 10.61
CA VAL A 13 5.96 -19.64 9.94
C VAL A 13 5.77 -19.19 8.50
N LEU A 14 5.72 -17.88 8.25
CA LEU A 14 5.54 -17.31 6.91
C LEU A 14 6.69 -17.73 5.97
N ALA A 15 7.93 -17.78 6.46
CA ALA A 15 9.09 -18.23 5.70
C ALA A 15 9.06 -19.72 5.36
N SER A 16 8.29 -20.53 6.10
CA SER A 16 8.14 -21.97 5.86
C SER A 16 7.04 -22.31 4.85
N LEU A 17 6.16 -21.37 4.53
CA LEU A 17 5.05 -21.57 3.60
C LEU A 17 5.51 -21.49 2.13
N PRO A 18 4.88 -22.26 1.21
CA PRO A 18 5.21 -22.22 -0.21
C PRO A 18 4.86 -20.86 -0.83
N THR A 19 5.74 -20.39 -1.73
CA THR A 19 5.53 -19.18 -2.54
C THR A 19 5.10 -19.54 -3.98
N PRO A 20 4.27 -18.73 -4.64
CA PRO A 20 3.72 -17.44 -4.18
C PRO A 20 2.63 -17.63 -3.11
N TYR A 21 2.61 -16.71 -2.13
CA TYR A 21 1.57 -16.70 -1.10
C TYR A 21 0.19 -16.42 -1.72
N THR A 22 -0.87 -16.92 -1.09
CA THR A 22 -2.27 -16.68 -1.50
C THR A 22 -2.89 -15.51 -0.73
N GLU A 23 -4.08 -15.05 -1.15
CA GLU A 23 -4.84 -14.05 -0.39
C GLU A 23 -5.27 -14.52 1.01
N HIS A 24 -5.21 -15.84 1.24
CA HIS A 24 -5.52 -16.52 2.48
C HIS A 24 -4.31 -16.76 3.38
N VAL A 25 -3.16 -16.14 3.08
CA VAL A 25 -1.90 -16.37 3.81
C VAL A 25 -2.01 -16.19 5.33
N ILE A 26 -2.92 -15.34 5.82
CA ILE A 26 -3.16 -15.23 7.26
C ILE A 26 -3.74 -16.54 7.82
N ASP A 27 -4.79 -17.10 7.22
CA ASP A 27 -5.37 -18.39 7.64
C ASP A 27 -4.38 -19.55 7.44
N GLU A 28 -3.53 -19.47 6.42
CA GLU A 28 -2.45 -20.45 6.20
C GLU A 28 -1.40 -20.41 7.31
N VAL A 29 -0.96 -19.22 7.73
CA VAL A 29 -0.01 -19.05 8.84
C VAL A 29 -0.63 -19.56 10.15
N PHE A 30 -1.86 -19.17 10.47
CA PHE A 30 -2.51 -19.66 11.70
C PHE A 30 -2.82 -21.16 11.63
N GLY A 31 -3.12 -21.72 10.47
CA GLY A 31 -3.27 -23.15 10.26
C GLY A 31 -1.95 -23.91 10.46
N ALA A 32 -0.84 -23.37 9.95
CA ALA A 32 0.49 -23.95 10.13
C ALA A 32 0.93 -23.90 11.61
N ILE A 33 0.68 -22.77 12.30
CA ILE A 33 0.89 -22.65 13.75
C ILE A 33 0.11 -23.71 14.51
N GLN A 34 -1.15 -23.92 14.15
CA GLN A 34 -2.01 -24.88 14.83
C GLN A 34 -1.55 -26.32 14.62
N THR A 35 -1.06 -26.65 13.42
CA THR A 35 -0.69 -28.01 13.03
C THR A 35 0.71 -28.42 13.54
N SER A 36 1.61 -27.46 13.74
CA SER A 36 2.95 -27.71 14.28
C SER A 36 2.96 -27.65 15.81
N PRO A 37 3.27 -28.76 16.52
CA PRO A 37 3.27 -28.76 17.98
C PRO A 37 4.25 -27.76 18.61
N ALA A 38 5.35 -27.46 17.93
CA ALA A 38 6.35 -26.50 18.41
C ALA A 38 5.83 -25.06 18.33
N TRP A 39 5.19 -24.69 17.22
CA TRP A 39 4.62 -23.36 17.04
C TRP A 39 3.35 -23.16 17.85
N ASN A 40 2.52 -24.20 17.98
CA ASN A 40 1.31 -24.19 18.78
C ASN A 40 1.63 -23.87 20.25
N ARG A 41 2.62 -24.56 20.86
CA ARG A 41 3.06 -24.26 22.23
C ARG A 41 3.58 -22.83 22.41
N ARG A 42 4.30 -22.30 21.42
CA ARG A 42 4.78 -20.91 21.45
C ARG A 42 3.62 -19.93 21.35
N TYR A 43 2.63 -20.23 20.51
CA TYR A 43 1.42 -19.43 20.39
C TYR A 43 0.62 -19.43 21.70
N ASP A 44 0.46 -20.59 22.36
CA ASP A 44 -0.23 -20.71 23.64
C ASP A 44 0.48 -19.90 24.73
N SER A 45 1.80 -20.02 24.84
CA SER A 45 2.60 -19.20 25.77
C SER A 45 2.44 -17.69 25.52
N LEU A 46 2.38 -17.27 24.25
CA LEU A 46 2.12 -15.86 23.92
C LEU A 46 0.69 -15.43 24.28
N CYS A 47 -0.28 -16.35 24.20
CA CYS A 47 -1.66 -16.09 24.58
C CYS A 47 -1.82 -15.96 26.10
N ASP A 48 -1.08 -16.74 26.88
CA ASP A 48 -1.03 -16.64 28.34
C ASP A 48 -0.47 -15.28 28.77
N ASP A 49 0.56 -14.79 28.08
CA ASP A 49 1.24 -13.53 28.41
C ASP A 49 0.48 -12.27 27.95
N LEU A 50 -0.11 -12.30 26.75
CA LEU A 50 -0.64 -11.10 26.07
C LEU A 50 -2.16 -11.12 25.88
N GLY A 51 -2.79 -12.28 26.07
CA GLY A 51 -4.17 -12.55 25.72
C GLY A 51 -4.34 -12.92 24.24
N LYS A 52 -5.18 -13.94 23.99
CA LYS A 52 -5.47 -14.47 22.65
C LYS A 52 -5.90 -13.42 21.63
N ALA A 53 -6.74 -12.46 22.03
CA ALA A 53 -7.19 -11.37 21.15
C ALA A 53 -6.02 -10.50 20.66
N THR A 54 -5.09 -10.18 21.57
CA THR A 54 -3.89 -9.41 21.26
C THR A 54 -2.99 -10.18 20.31
N VAL A 55 -2.70 -11.45 20.60
CA VAL A 55 -1.86 -12.30 19.75
C VAL A 55 -2.44 -12.41 18.33
N ASN A 56 -3.75 -12.61 18.21
CA ASN A 56 -4.42 -12.71 16.92
C ASN A 56 -4.37 -11.41 16.12
N ALA A 57 -4.67 -10.27 16.76
CA ALA A 57 -4.64 -8.96 16.11
C ALA A 57 -3.23 -8.60 15.61
N TRP A 58 -2.22 -8.78 16.47
CA TRP A 58 -0.84 -8.51 16.11
C TRP A 58 -0.28 -9.53 15.11
N GLY A 59 -0.73 -10.79 15.16
CA GLY A 59 -0.37 -11.80 14.19
C GLY A 59 -0.80 -11.39 12.78
N GLY A 60 -2.07 -11.04 12.59
CA GLY A 60 -2.56 -10.53 11.31
C GLY A 60 -1.83 -9.27 10.84
N TYR A 61 -1.57 -8.33 11.75
CA TYR A 61 -0.81 -7.11 11.46
C TYR A 61 0.62 -7.41 10.97
N TRP A 62 1.35 -8.30 11.64
CA TRP A 62 2.73 -8.63 11.26
C TRP A 62 2.81 -9.38 9.94
N ILE A 63 1.84 -10.25 9.63
CA ILE A 63 1.75 -10.92 8.32
C ILE A 63 1.52 -9.87 7.22
N ALA A 64 0.54 -8.99 7.40
CA ALA A 64 0.23 -7.92 6.46
C ALA A 64 1.43 -6.99 6.23
N ASN A 65 2.09 -6.58 7.32
CA ASN A 65 3.27 -5.72 7.27
C ASN A 65 4.48 -6.41 6.61
N ALA A 66 4.71 -7.70 6.88
CA ALA A 66 5.79 -8.47 6.25
C ALA A 66 5.62 -8.60 4.74
N LEU A 67 4.37 -8.62 4.26
CA LEU A 67 4.04 -8.68 2.85
C LEU A 67 3.84 -7.30 2.20
N GLY A 68 3.87 -6.22 2.97
CA GLY A 68 3.57 -4.86 2.48
C GLY A 68 2.12 -4.69 2.01
N LYS A 69 1.18 -5.48 2.56
CA LYS A 69 -0.21 -5.56 2.12
C LYS A 69 -1.17 -4.94 3.13
N LEU A 70 -2.28 -4.39 2.63
CA LEU A 70 -3.41 -3.95 3.43
C LEU A 70 -4.59 -4.87 3.13
N GLY A 71 -5.21 -5.41 4.19
CA GLY A 71 -6.38 -6.27 4.03
C GLY A 71 -7.67 -5.45 4.10
N GLU A 72 -8.41 -5.40 2.99
CA GLU A 72 -9.63 -4.59 2.88
C GLU A 72 -10.91 -5.38 3.13
N ARG A 73 -10.88 -6.71 2.93
CA ARG A 73 -12.03 -7.59 3.09
C ARG A 73 -11.78 -8.58 4.21
N GLN A 74 -12.79 -8.84 5.04
CA GLN A 74 -12.71 -9.90 6.05
C GLN A 74 -13.25 -11.21 5.47
N ALA A 75 -12.57 -12.31 5.80
CA ALA A 75 -13.00 -13.67 5.52
C ALA A 75 -13.07 -14.48 6.82
N PRO A 76 -14.01 -15.42 6.95
CA PRO A 76 -14.00 -16.39 8.04
C PRO A 76 -12.79 -17.32 7.92
N ALA A 77 -12.19 -17.67 9.05
CA ALA A 77 -11.14 -18.69 9.10
C ALA A 77 -11.71 -20.06 8.76
N LYS A 78 -11.02 -20.80 7.89
CA LYS A 78 -11.41 -22.17 7.51
C LYS A 78 -10.35 -23.20 7.87
N ARG A 79 -9.08 -22.78 7.92
CA ARG A 79 -7.94 -23.67 8.19
C ARG A 79 -7.48 -23.63 9.64
N SER A 80 -7.76 -22.54 10.34
CA SER A 80 -7.45 -22.40 11.77
C SER A 80 -8.69 -22.22 12.63
N THR A 81 -8.68 -22.85 13.82
CA THR A 81 -9.63 -22.55 14.91
C THR A 81 -9.06 -21.53 15.91
N LEU A 82 -7.83 -21.07 15.71
CA LEU A 82 -7.18 -20.07 16.56
C LEU A 82 -7.78 -18.67 16.34
N ILE A 83 -8.25 -18.41 15.13
CA ILE A 83 -8.89 -17.16 14.69
C ILE A 83 -10.31 -17.46 14.20
N GLY A 84 -11.24 -16.52 14.40
CA GLY A 84 -12.61 -16.63 13.87
C GLY A 84 -12.75 -16.04 12.47
N SER A 85 -12.08 -14.90 12.25
CA SER A 85 -12.02 -14.19 10.96
C SER A 85 -10.67 -13.49 10.82
N TYR A 86 -10.32 -13.15 9.58
CA TYR A 86 -9.09 -12.45 9.24
C TYR A 86 -9.28 -11.57 8.00
N SER A 87 -8.36 -10.64 7.77
CA SER A 87 -8.38 -9.83 6.55
C SER A 87 -7.73 -10.59 5.38
N LEU A 88 -8.40 -10.69 4.24
CA LEU A 88 -7.82 -11.19 3.00
C LEU A 88 -6.71 -10.24 2.55
N LEU A 89 -5.53 -10.80 2.30
CA LEU A 89 -4.38 -10.05 1.82
C LEU A 89 -4.27 -10.25 0.32
N ASP A 90 -5.10 -9.51 -0.41
CA ASP A 90 -5.22 -9.62 -1.86
C ASP A 90 -3.83 -9.70 -2.52
N THR A 91 -3.68 -10.75 -3.32
CA THR A 91 -2.38 -11.21 -3.84
C THR A 91 -1.97 -10.50 -5.10
N ASP A 92 -2.94 -9.91 -5.79
CA ASP A 92 -2.78 -9.05 -6.95
C ASP A 92 -3.14 -7.59 -6.63
N ALA A 93 -3.57 -7.27 -5.41
CA ALA A 93 -3.79 -5.89 -5.00
C ALA A 93 -2.47 -5.12 -5.03
N VAL A 94 -2.36 -4.26 -6.03
CA VAL A 94 -1.59 -3.02 -5.94
C VAL A 94 -1.87 -2.44 -4.56
N PRO A 95 -0.83 -2.22 -3.72
CA PRO A 95 -1.01 -1.79 -2.34
C PRO A 95 -2.02 -0.65 -2.33
N SER A 96 -3.15 -0.86 -1.65
CA SER A 96 -4.16 0.17 -1.64
C SER A 96 -3.50 1.41 -1.08
N LYS A 97 -3.47 2.44 -1.93
CA LYS A 97 -2.78 3.69 -1.66
C LYS A 97 -3.44 4.24 -0.42
N ARG A 98 -2.84 4.00 0.75
CA ARG A 98 -3.18 4.75 1.94
C ARG A 98 -3.15 6.20 1.48
N LYS A 99 -4.31 6.86 1.52
CA LYS A 99 -4.43 8.28 1.19
C LYS A 99 -3.29 9.01 1.92
N PRO A 100 -2.29 9.54 1.19
CA PRO A 100 -1.11 10.11 1.81
C PRO A 100 -1.56 11.20 2.79
N LYS A 101 -0.98 11.23 3.98
CA LYS A 101 -1.22 12.35 4.89
C LYS A 101 -0.61 13.61 4.28
N GLU A 102 -1.09 14.78 4.67
CA GLU A 102 -0.65 16.07 4.10
C GLU A 102 0.89 16.22 3.94
N PRO A 103 1.74 15.85 4.93
CA PRO A 103 3.20 15.97 4.77
C PRO A 103 3.76 15.07 3.66
N GLU A 104 3.16 13.89 3.51
CA GLU A 104 3.54 12.88 2.52
C GLU A 104 3.03 13.28 1.13
N ALA A 105 1.79 13.75 1.01
CA ALA A 105 1.22 14.29 -0.22
C ALA A 105 2.04 15.49 -0.75
N ARG A 106 2.44 16.41 0.14
CA ARG A 106 3.31 17.55 -0.20
C ARG A 106 4.67 17.10 -0.75
N LYS A 107 5.23 16.04 -0.20
CA LYS A 107 6.49 15.46 -0.67
C LYS A 107 6.31 14.80 -2.05
N LEU A 108 5.26 13.98 -2.21
CA LEU A 108 4.96 13.30 -3.48
C LEU A 108 4.74 14.30 -4.64
N VAL A 109 3.96 15.35 -4.41
CA VAL A 109 3.74 16.42 -5.42
C VAL A 109 5.04 17.14 -5.76
N PHE A 110 5.89 17.39 -4.76
CA PHE A 110 7.17 18.07 -4.96
C PHE A 110 8.18 17.22 -5.74
N ASP A 111 8.35 15.95 -5.36
CA ASP A 111 9.25 15.02 -6.03
C ASP A 111 8.83 14.81 -7.50
N TYR A 112 7.52 14.69 -7.73
CA TYR A 112 6.95 14.59 -9.07
C TYR A 112 7.19 15.85 -9.92
N PHE A 113 6.99 17.03 -9.35
CA PHE A 113 7.28 18.30 -10.01
C PHE A 113 8.77 18.42 -10.37
N LEU A 114 9.68 18.08 -9.45
CA LEU A 114 11.12 18.15 -9.72
C LEU A 114 11.55 17.22 -10.85
N ALA A 115 11.03 15.99 -10.86
CA ALA A 115 11.37 15.00 -11.89
C ALA A 115 10.91 15.42 -13.30
N ARG A 116 9.87 16.26 -13.40
CA ARG A 116 9.25 16.67 -14.66
C ARG A 116 9.30 18.18 -14.91
N LYS A 117 10.13 18.90 -14.16
CA LYS A 117 10.22 20.37 -14.19
C LYS A 117 10.48 20.93 -15.59
N ALA A 118 11.24 20.20 -16.42
CA ALA A 118 11.56 20.63 -17.79
C ALA A 118 10.35 20.61 -18.74
N ASP A 119 9.37 19.75 -18.46
CA ASP A 119 8.20 19.51 -19.32
C ASP A 119 6.92 20.17 -18.77
N MET A 120 7.03 20.82 -17.61
CA MET A 120 5.93 21.41 -16.90
C MET A 120 5.89 22.93 -17.07
N PRO A 121 4.71 23.52 -17.28
CA PRO A 121 4.53 24.96 -17.27
C PRO A 121 4.80 25.51 -15.87
N ASP A 122 5.44 26.68 -15.79
CA ASP A 122 5.77 27.31 -14.51
C ASP A 122 4.52 27.67 -13.69
N GLU A 123 3.38 27.91 -14.35
CA GLU A 123 2.10 28.23 -13.74
C GLU A 123 1.52 27.08 -12.91
N ILE A 124 1.96 25.83 -13.13
CA ILE A 124 1.50 24.67 -12.35
C ILE A 124 1.78 24.83 -10.84
N ARG A 125 2.79 25.64 -10.49
CA ARG A 125 3.15 25.94 -9.10
C ARG A 125 2.03 26.65 -8.33
N ASN A 126 1.16 27.38 -9.02
CA ASN A 126 0.04 28.09 -8.42
C ASN A 126 -1.03 27.13 -7.88
N TYR A 127 -1.05 25.88 -8.36
CA TYR A 127 -2.04 24.86 -8.00
C TYR A 127 -1.48 23.81 -7.03
N ARG A 128 -0.37 24.11 -6.35
CA ARG A 128 0.29 23.16 -5.44
C ARG A 128 -0.62 22.65 -4.33
N GLU A 129 -1.48 23.51 -3.78
CA GLU A 129 -2.39 23.12 -2.70
C GLU A 129 -3.50 22.19 -3.23
N GLU A 130 -4.03 22.48 -4.41
CA GLU A 130 -5.03 21.63 -5.08
C GLU A 130 -4.45 20.25 -5.45
N LEU A 131 -3.22 20.22 -5.98
CA LEU A 131 -2.50 18.96 -6.25
C LEU A 131 -2.33 18.12 -4.99
N VAL A 132 -1.99 18.74 -3.86
CA VAL A 132 -1.86 18.06 -2.57
C VAL A 132 -3.21 17.53 -2.09
N LEU A 133 -4.29 18.30 -2.22
CA LEU A 133 -5.64 17.86 -1.87
C LEU A 133 -6.10 16.67 -2.72
N LEU A 134 -5.83 16.69 -4.02
CA LEU A 134 -6.17 15.60 -4.94
C LEU A 134 -5.40 14.31 -4.59
N VAL A 135 -4.10 14.42 -4.27
CA VAL A 135 -3.28 13.29 -3.83
C VAL A 135 -3.76 12.77 -2.47
N MET A 136 -4.08 13.66 -1.52
CA MET A 136 -4.69 13.30 -0.24
C MET A 136 -6.06 12.63 -0.41
N ASP A 137 -6.80 12.94 -1.47
CA ASP A 137 -8.07 12.29 -1.78
C ASP A 137 -7.90 10.93 -2.47
N GLY A 138 -6.66 10.49 -2.68
CA GLY A 138 -6.32 9.15 -3.17
C GLY A 138 -6.01 9.08 -4.66
N LYS A 139 -6.02 10.22 -5.37
CA LYS A 139 -5.49 10.26 -6.74
C LYS A 139 -3.98 10.03 -6.74
N THR A 140 -3.48 9.44 -7.82
CA THR A 140 -2.04 9.38 -8.06
C THR A 140 -1.48 10.77 -8.34
N THR A 141 -0.15 10.95 -8.23
CA THR A 141 0.47 12.21 -8.65
C THR A 141 0.25 12.48 -10.13
N ASP A 142 0.34 11.48 -11.02
CA ASP A 142 0.03 11.67 -12.45
C ASP A 142 -1.42 12.13 -12.66
N GLU A 143 -2.39 11.46 -12.03
CA GLU A 143 -3.81 11.82 -12.12
C GLU A 143 -4.12 13.21 -11.56
N ALA A 144 -3.49 13.58 -10.44
CA ALA A 144 -3.66 14.89 -9.82
C ALA A 144 -3.16 16.00 -10.76
N PHE A 145 -1.97 15.81 -11.35
CA PHE A 145 -1.41 16.77 -12.31
C PHE A 145 -2.23 16.83 -13.60
N SER A 146 -2.66 15.69 -14.16
CA SER A 146 -3.55 15.67 -15.33
C SER A 146 -4.88 16.38 -15.05
N THR A 147 -5.47 16.16 -13.87
CA THR A 147 -6.70 16.85 -13.44
C THR A 147 -6.48 18.36 -13.45
N VAL A 148 -5.41 18.86 -12.83
CA VAL A 148 -5.12 20.31 -12.81
C VAL A 148 -4.82 20.86 -14.20
N PHE A 149 -4.12 20.11 -15.06
CA PHE A 149 -3.88 20.53 -16.44
C PHE A 149 -5.19 20.65 -17.23
N GLU A 150 -6.09 19.69 -17.09
CA GLU A 150 -7.39 19.66 -17.78
C GLU A 150 -8.34 20.76 -17.30
N PHE A 151 -8.33 21.12 -16.01
CA PHE A 151 -9.24 22.11 -15.45
C PHE A 151 -8.71 23.54 -15.55
N HIS A 152 -7.40 23.74 -15.41
CA HIS A 152 -6.82 25.07 -15.27
C HIS A 152 -5.87 25.45 -16.41
N MET A 153 -5.47 24.51 -17.25
CA MET A 153 -4.40 24.71 -18.23
C MET A 153 -4.74 24.18 -19.64
N GLN A 154 -6.02 24.17 -20.04
CA GLN A 154 -6.48 23.75 -21.38
C GLN A 154 -5.72 24.43 -22.55
N ASP A 155 -5.25 25.66 -22.35
CA ASP A 155 -4.46 26.39 -23.33
C ASP A 155 -2.99 25.94 -23.44
N TYR A 156 -2.47 25.20 -22.48
CA TYR A 156 -1.07 24.73 -22.47
C TYR A 156 -0.85 23.57 -23.45
N GLU A 157 -1.71 22.56 -23.45
CA GLU A 157 -1.63 21.42 -24.38
C GLU A 157 -1.82 21.87 -25.84
N SER A 158 -2.71 22.85 -26.07
CA SER A 158 -2.89 23.50 -27.38
C SER A 158 -1.64 24.26 -27.85
N LYS A 159 -0.86 24.84 -26.93
CA LYS A 159 0.40 25.55 -27.23
C LYS A 159 1.57 24.58 -27.41
N LYS A 160 1.66 23.51 -26.62
CA LYS A 160 2.68 22.45 -26.73
C LYS A 160 2.59 21.72 -28.06
N THR A 161 1.38 21.29 -28.45
CA THR A 161 1.11 20.65 -29.74
C THR A 161 1.48 21.54 -30.92
N ARG A 162 1.23 22.86 -30.83
CA ARG A 162 1.65 23.85 -31.84
C ARG A 162 3.16 24.08 -31.89
N LEU A 163 3.87 24.03 -30.76
CA LEU A 163 5.32 24.17 -30.72
C LEU A 163 6.02 22.95 -31.32
N GLU A 164 5.59 21.74 -30.97
CA GLU A 164 6.13 20.48 -31.48
C GLU A 164 5.90 20.34 -33.00
N SER A 165 4.73 20.74 -33.48
CA SER A 165 4.41 20.77 -34.92
C SER A 165 5.30 21.76 -35.71
N ARG A 166 5.75 22.86 -35.09
CA ARG A 166 6.66 23.84 -35.74
C ARG A 166 8.12 23.38 -35.77
N VAL A 167 8.55 22.52 -34.86
CA VAL A 167 9.92 21.97 -34.84
C VAL A 167 10.09 20.91 -35.95
N VAL A 168 9.05 20.13 -36.23
CA VAL A 168 9.05 19.14 -37.33
C VAL A 168 9.13 19.81 -38.71
N ILE A 169 8.43 20.93 -38.92
CA ILE A 169 8.42 21.65 -40.21
C ILE A 169 9.77 22.36 -40.51
N LYS A 170 10.60 22.64 -39.50
CA LYS A 170 11.92 23.27 -39.69
C LYS A 170 13.07 22.28 -39.93
N ARG A 171 12.80 20.98 -39.95
CA ARG A 171 13.79 19.91 -40.19
C ARG A 171 13.59 19.15 -41.52
N MET A 172 12.70 19.63 -42.39
CA MET A 172 12.60 19.24 -43.80
C MET A 172 13.05 20.40 -44.68
#